data_AF-B6TG31-F1
#
_entry.id   AF-B6TG31-F1
#
_cell.length_a   1.000
_cell.length_b   1.000
_cell.length_c   1.000
_cell.angle_alpha   90.00
_cell.angle_beta   90.00
_cell.angle_gamma   90.00
#
_symmetry.space_group_name_H-M   'P 1'
#
loop_
_entity.id
_entity.type
_entity.pdbx_description
1 polymer ?
#
loop_
_entity_poly.entity_id
_entity_poly.type
_entity_poly.pdbx_seq_one_letter_code
_entity_poly.pdbx_strand_id
1 'polypeptide(L)'
;MGRPRATTTAASSKPKPKPKPKPRSRAKPRATPSPVSLLSGISSPYACRTPSPAAADLSFLSPSSPPAEPGTRNSSPLAAPTTKSTIGDLRSLAASHLDSLKRRLDLLHGDYVRDLEASHSRISKRVKMQSHGCLQLAEEVDKEQQKIADKIAERAELVKTSYKKFVAEVQASTSRVCKVTVPEMTKSMERAIDGLRSRYISAIPSA
;
A
#
# COMPACT_ATOMS: atom_id res chain seq x y z
N MET A 1 -34.87 59.55 25.07
CA MET A 1 -33.85 60.02 24.12
C MET A 1 -33.60 58.89 23.12
N GLY A 2 -34.02 58.84 21.86
CA GLY A 2 -34.51 59.89 20.96
C GLY A 2 -33.71 59.91 19.64
N ARG A 3 -33.90 58.89 18.78
CA ARG A 3 -33.66 58.88 17.30
C ARG A 3 -32.20 59.02 16.76
N PRO A 4 -31.92 58.78 15.45
CA PRO A 4 -32.57 57.87 14.49
C PRO A 4 -31.60 57.04 13.61
N ARG A 5 -32.23 56.03 12.99
CA ARG A 5 -31.91 55.30 11.76
C ARG A 5 -31.52 56.22 10.59
N ALA A 6 -30.43 55.89 9.89
CA ALA A 6 -30.14 56.37 8.54
C ALA A 6 -30.34 55.22 7.53
N THR A 7 -31.29 55.45 6.63
CA THR A 7 -31.57 54.66 5.44
C THR A 7 -30.74 55.25 4.30
N THR A 8 -29.93 54.44 3.60
CA THR A 8 -29.49 54.78 2.25
C THR A 8 -29.73 53.61 1.31
N THR A 9 -30.69 53.85 0.44
CA THR A 9 -31.08 53.14 -0.77
C THR A 9 -29.96 53.27 -1.80
N ALA A 10 -29.55 52.18 -2.45
CA ALA A 10 -28.83 52.27 -3.73
C ALA A 10 -29.07 51.03 -4.60
N ALA A 11 -29.91 51.26 -5.61
CA ALA A 11 -29.80 50.79 -6.99
C ALA A 11 -29.52 49.30 -7.29
N SER A 12 -30.62 48.66 -7.71
CA SER A 12 -30.68 47.54 -8.66
C SER A 12 -29.67 47.64 -9.82
N SER A 13 -28.91 46.58 -10.05
CA SER A 13 -28.43 46.24 -11.40
C SER A 13 -28.18 44.72 -11.52
N LYS A 14 -28.97 44.07 -12.38
CA LYS A 14 -28.76 42.74 -12.98
C LYS A 14 -29.02 42.89 -14.49
N PRO A 15 -28.56 41.97 -15.36
CA PRO A 15 -27.19 41.53 -15.57
C PRO A 15 -26.80 41.67 -17.06
N LYS A 16 -25.50 41.82 -17.37
CA LYS A 16 -25.01 41.87 -18.76
C LYS A 16 -24.88 40.44 -19.35
N PRO A 17 -25.30 40.19 -20.60
CA PRO A 17 -25.38 38.82 -21.15
C PRO A 17 -23.99 38.26 -21.53
N LYS A 18 -23.74 37.00 -21.16
CA LYS A 18 -22.56 36.24 -21.59
C LYS A 18 -22.78 35.61 -22.98
N PRO A 19 -21.75 35.55 -23.86
CA PRO A 19 -21.89 35.04 -25.21
C PRO A 19 -22.00 33.50 -25.27
N LYS A 20 -22.81 33.01 -26.22
CA LYS A 20 -23.07 31.59 -26.50
C LYS A 20 -21.82 30.86 -27.03
N PRO A 21 -21.61 29.55 -26.73
CA PRO A 21 -20.56 28.76 -27.34
C PRO A 21 -20.96 28.28 -28.76
N LYS A 22 -20.00 28.32 -29.69
CA LYS A 22 -20.11 27.76 -31.05
C LYS A 22 -20.16 26.22 -31.03
N PRO A 23 -20.88 25.57 -31.97
CA PRO A 23 -20.88 24.12 -32.10
C PRO A 23 -19.61 23.66 -32.84
N ARG A 24 -18.86 22.71 -32.29
CA ARG A 24 -17.76 22.04 -32.99
C ARG A 24 -18.18 20.63 -33.39
N SER A 25 -17.80 20.29 -34.61
CA SER A 25 -18.23 19.18 -35.44
C SER A 25 -17.88 17.80 -34.89
N ARG A 26 -18.80 16.87 -35.17
CA ARG A 26 -18.73 15.42 -35.00
C ARG A 26 -17.62 14.81 -35.86
N ALA A 27 -16.74 14.01 -35.26
CA ALA A 27 -15.92 13.00 -35.95
C ALA A 27 -16.18 11.62 -35.32
N LYS A 28 -16.41 10.61 -36.18
CA LYS A 28 -16.73 9.21 -35.86
C LYS A 28 -15.44 8.37 -35.65
N PRO A 29 -15.53 7.11 -35.18
CA PRO A 29 -14.67 6.54 -34.15
C PRO A 29 -13.45 5.80 -34.72
N ARG A 30 -12.41 5.60 -33.89
CA ARG A 30 -11.30 4.72 -34.24
C ARG A 30 -10.95 3.78 -33.08
N ALA A 31 -11.05 2.49 -33.40
CA ALA A 31 -10.40 1.31 -32.84
C ALA A 31 -10.22 1.18 -31.31
N THR A 32 -10.91 0.17 -30.79
CA THR A 32 -10.64 -0.54 -29.54
C THR A 32 -9.17 -0.97 -29.40
N PRO A 33 -8.56 -0.83 -28.22
CA PRO A 33 -7.58 -1.79 -27.74
C PRO A 33 -8.23 -2.80 -26.78
N SER A 34 -7.95 -4.07 -27.01
CA SER A 34 -8.30 -5.20 -26.14
C SER A 34 -7.77 -5.02 -24.70
N PRO A 35 -8.41 -5.65 -23.69
CA PRO A 35 -8.04 -5.45 -22.30
C PRO A 35 -6.77 -6.25 -21.97
N VAL A 36 -5.73 -5.56 -21.52
CA VAL A 36 -4.59 -6.20 -20.87
C VAL A 36 -5.03 -6.57 -19.46
N SER A 37 -4.96 -7.85 -19.15
CA SER A 37 -5.23 -8.46 -17.86
C SER A 37 -4.53 -7.72 -16.72
N LEU A 38 -5.28 -6.96 -15.93
CA LEU A 38 -4.83 -6.43 -14.64
C LEU A 38 -5.44 -7.29 -13.53
N LEU A 39 -4.87 -8.48 -13.33
CA LEU A 39 -5.02 -9.22 -12.08
C LEU A 39 -3.85 -10.20 -11.95
N SER A 40 -2.77 -9.78 -11.29
CA SER A 40 -1.71 -10.59 -10.65
C SER A 40 -0.63 -9.62 -10.17
N GLY A 41 -0.19 -9.57 -8.92
CA GLY A 41 -0.64 -10.18 -7.70
C GLY A 41 -0.05 -9.34 -6.55
N ILE A 42 -0.82 -9.22 -5.47
CA ILE A 42 -0.36 -9.22 -4.08
C ILE A 42 1.17 -9.17 -3.91
N SER A 43 1.70 -7.98 -3.65
CA SER A 43 3.09 -7.81 -3.22
C SER A 43 3.23 -8.38 -1.81
N SER A 44 3.98 -9.47 -1.71
CA SER A 44 4.40 -10.11 -0.46
C SER A 44 5.55 -9.31 0.16
N PRO A 45 5.44 -8.79 1.40
CA PRO A 45 6.56 -8.16 2.09
C PRO A 45 7.34 -9.22 2.88
N TYR A 46 7.95 -10.19 2.18
CA TYR A 46 8.96 -11.06 2.75
C TYR A 46 10.07 -11.28 1.73
N ALA A 47 11.04 -10.38 1.73
CA ALA A 47 12.34 -10.62 1.12
C ALA A 47 13.42 -10.22 2.12
N CYS A 48 13.84 -11.21 2.92
CA CYS A 48 15.09 -11.15 3.65
C CYS A 48 16.22 -10.90 2.64
N ARG A 49 16.87 -9.75 2.77
CA ARG A 49 17.99 -9.32 1.94
C ARG A 49 19.22 -10.17 2.30
N THR A 50 19.45 -11.25 1.55
CA THR A 50 20.72 -11.98 1.55
C THR A 50 21.71 -11.24 0.62
N PRO A 51 22.99 -11.10 0.98
CA PRO A 51 24.01 -10.77 0.01
C PRO A 51 24.30 -12.02 -0.85
N SER A 52 24.19 -11.89 -2.17
CA SER A 52 24.60 -12.91 -3.13
C SER A 52 26.13 -13.11 -3.06
N PRO A 53 26.66 -14.34 -2.99
CA PRO A 53 28.09 -14.58 -3.10
C PRO A 53 28.49 -14.57 -4.58
N ALA A 54 29.26 -13.56 -4.97
CA ALA A 54 29.99 -13.58 -6.23
C ALA A 54 31.08 -14.66 -6.19
N ALA A 55 31.20 -15.38 -7.31
CA ALA A 55 32.33 -16.19 -7.78
C ALA A 55 33.25 -16.82 -6.71
N ALA A 56 33.20 -18.15 -6.61
CA ALA A 56 34.26 -18.94 -5.99
C ALA A 56 35.55 -18.78 -6.80
N ASP A 57 36.49 -17.97 -6.30
CA ASP A 57 37.90 -18.02 -6.65
C ASP A 57 38.65 -18.69 -5.50
N LEU A 58 39.00 -19.96 -5.69
CA LEU A 58 39.76 -20.77 -4.76
C LEU A 58 41.26 -20.50 -4.97
N SER A 59 41.74 -19.36 -4.47
CA SER A 59 43.15 -18.99 -4.57
C SER A 59 43.64 -18.26 -3.32
N PHE A 60 43.40 -18.82 -2.13
CA PHE A 60 44.01 -18.33 -0.89
C PHE A 60 44.43 -19.48 0.05
N LEU A 61 45.34 -20.32 -0.44
CA LEU A 61 46.20 -21.15 0.41
C LEU A 61 47.64 -21.03 -0.11
N SER A 62 48.35 -19.98 0.30
CA SER A 62 49.81 -19.93 0.26
C SER A 62 50.33 -18.82 1.18
N PRO A 63 50.84 -19.16 2.38
CA PRO A 63 51.75 -18.30 3.10
C PRO A 63 53.13 -18.28 2.40
N SER A 64 53.65 -17.08 2.24
CA SER A 64 54.90 -16.69 1.57
C SER A 64 56.19 -17.39 2.06
N SER A 65 57.15 -17.56 1.14
CA SER A 65 58.59 -17.66 1.47
C SER A 65 59.42 -16.83 0.47
N PRO A 66 60.30 -15.92 0.93
CA PRO A 66 61.35 -15.31 0.10
C PRO A 66 62.61 -16.21 0.05
N PRO A 67 63.51 -16.04 -0.94
CA PRO A 67 64.75 -16.79 -0.99
C PRO A 67 65.79 -16.17 -0.06
N ALA A 68 66.19 -16.91 0.97
CA ALA A 68 67.38 -16.60 1.76
C ALA A 68 68.40 -17.71 1.56
N GLU A 69 69.46 -17.41 0.81
CA GLU A 69 70.75 -18.10 0.93
C GLU A 69 71.32 -17.81 2.33
N PRO A 70 71.86 -18.83 3.01
CA PRO A 70 73.15 -18.62 3.64
C PRO A 70 74.09 -19.81 3.45
N GLY A 71 75.34 -19.44 3.14
CA GLY A 71 76.45 -20.32 2.93
C GLY A 71 76.80 -21.19 4.15
N THR A 72 77.29 -22.37 3.80
CA THR A 72 78.03 -23.33 4.61
C THR A 72 79.11 -22.65 5.44
N ARG A 73 78.92 -22.55 6.77
CA ARG A 73 80.02 -22.39 7.73
C ARG A 73 79.77 -23.20 8.98
N ASN A 74 80.50 -24.31 9.05
CA ASN A 74 80.70 -25.14 10.23
C ASN A 74 81.16 -24.28 11.41
N SER A 75 80.52 -24.43 12.57
CA SER A 75 81.16 -24.14 13.87
C SER A 75 80.61 -25.10 14.94
N SER A 76 81.56 -25.65 15.70
CA SER A 76 81.50 -26.82 16.59
C SER A 76 80.47 -26.77 17.73
N PRO A 77 80.08 -27.95 18.29
CA PRO A 77 79.21 -28.03 19.46
C PRO A 77 80.03 -27.72 20.71
N LEU A 78 79.65 -26.67 21.46
CA LEU A 78 80.29 -26.34 22.73
C LEU A 78 79.27 -26.46 23.88
N ALA A 79 79.30 -27.64 24.50
CA ALA A 79 78.83 -28.01 25.83
C ALA A 79 77.59 -27.29 26.39
N ALA A 80 76.41 -27.89 26.17
CA ALA A 80 75.26 -27.66 27.04
C ALA A 80 75.51 -28.32 28.42
N PRO A 81 75.24 -27.66 29.56
CA PRO A 81 75.12 -28.39 30.81
C PRO A 81 73.98 -29.40 30.66
N THR A 82 74.27 -30.67 30.89
CA THR A 82 73.25 -31.72 30.98
C THR A 82 72.52 -31.57 32.31
N THR A 83 71.69 -30.54 32.41
CA THR A 83 70.75 -30.37 33.53
C THR A 83 69.74 -31.50 33.43
N LYS A 84 69.95 -32.56 34.22
CA LYS A 84 68.98 -33.65 34.33
C LYS A 84 67.71 -33.07 34.94
N SER A 85 66.67 -32.91 34.13
CA SER A 85 65.34 -32.51 34.58
C SER A 85 64.92 -33.40 35.74
N THR A 86 64.60 -32.79 36.87
CA THR A 86 64.24 -33.49 38.09
C THR A 86 62.74 -33.78 38.11
N ILE A 87 62.32 -34.72 38.97
CA ILE A 87 60.90 -35.01 39.18
C ILE A 87 60.12 -33.75 39.61
N GLY A 88 60.79 -32.80 40.28
CA GLY A 88 60.21 -31.50 40.64
C GLY A 88 59.89 -30.63 39.42
N ASP A 89 60.76 -30.61 38.41
CA ASP A 89 60.56 -29.83 37.18
C ASP A 89 59.36 -30.33 36.39
N LEU A 90 59.17 -31.66 36.31
CA LEU A 90 57.99 -32.25 35.67
C LEU A 90 56.69 -31.86 36.41
N ARG A 91 56.71 -31.86 37.75
CA ARG A 91 55.55 -31.43 38.55
C ARG A 91 55.24 -29.95 38.32
N SER A 92 56.27 -29.10 38.29
CA SER A 92 56.14 -27.68 37.98
C SER A 92 55.58 -27.46 36.56
N LEU A 93 56.08 -28.19 35.57
CA LEU A 93 55.59 -28.15 34.19
C LEU A 93 54.11 -28.58 34.12
N ALA A 94 53.74 -29.70 34.75
CA ALA A 94 52.37 -30.20 34.79
C ALA A 94 51.42 -29.20 35.48
N ALA A 95 51.83 -28.62 36.61
CA ALA A 95 51.07 -27.59 37.30
C ALA A 95 50.87 -26.35 36.41
N SER A 96 51.93 -25.87 35.75
CA SER A 96 51.86 -24.73 34.83
C SER A 96 50.92 -24.97 33.63
N HIS A 97 50.88 -26.21 33.12
CA HIS A 97 49.99 -26.59 32.03
C HIS A 97 48.52 -26.62 32.49
N LEU A 98 48.25 -27.13 33.70
CA LEU A 98 46.90 -27.10 34.29
C LEU A 98 46.44 -25.66 34.57
N ASP A 99 47.30 -24.82 35.12
CA ASP A 99 46.99 -23.40 35.36
C ASP A 99 46.75 -22.63 34.05
N SER A 100 47.50 -22.97 33.00
CA SER A 100 47.29 -22.44 31.65
C SER A 100 45.94 -22.87 31.07
N LEU A 101 45.59 -24.17 31.21
CA LEU A 101 44.30 -24.70 30.75
C LEU A 101 43.13 -24.04 31.48
N LYS A 102 43.23 -23.90 32.81
CA LYS A 102 42.22 -23.25 33.64
C LYS A 102 41.98 -21.80 33.21
N ARG A 103 43.04 -21.00 33.09
CA ARG A 103 42.93 -19.60 32.62
C ARG A 103 42.29 -19.51 31.24
N ARG A 104 42.62 -20.44 30.34
CA ARG A 104 42.06 -20.47 28.98
C ARG A 104 40.57 -20.84 28.98
N LEU A 105 40.16 -21.76 29.86
CA LEU A 105 38.76 -22.13 30.05
C LEU A 105 37.95 -20.96 30.63
N ASP A 106 38.48 -20.28 31.66
CA ASP A 106 37.83 -19.12 32.29
C ASP A 106 37.67 -17.96 31.29
N LEU A 107 38.69 -17.72 30.45
CA LEU A 107 38.64 -16.72 29.39
C LEU A 107 37.57 -17.07 28.35
N LEU A 108 37.55 -18.32 27.85
CA LEU A 108 36.54 -18.79 26.89
C LEU A 108 35.12 -18.71 27.44
N HIS A 109 34.91 -19.09 28.70
CA HIS A 109 33.60 -18.94 29.35
C HIS A 109 33.19 -17.48 29.45
N GLY A 110 34.11 -16.61 29.88
CA GLY A 110 33.84 -15.17 29.97
C GLY A 110 33.51 -14.55 28.61
N ASP A 111 34.26 -14.91 27.57
CA ASP A 111 34.01 -14.44 26.19
C ASP A 111 32.66 -14.91 25.67
N TYR A 112 32.33 -16.19 25.86
CA TYR A 112 31.07 -16.77 25.40
C TYR A 112 29.86 -16.13 26.10
N VAL A 113 29.92 -15.94 27.42
CA VAL A 113 28.85 -15.27 28.19
C VAL A 113 28.65 -13.83 27.70
N ARG A 114 29.74 -13.07 27.51
CA ARG A 114 29.65 -11.69 26.99
C ARG A 114 29.06 -11.63 25.59
N ASP A 115 29.45 -12.53 24.69
CA ASP A 115 28.88 -12.55 23.34
C ASP A 115 27.40 -12.97 23.34
N LEU A 116 27.02 -13.95 24.18
CA LEU A 116 25.62 -14.33 24.38
C LEU A 116 24.79 -13.13 24.87
N GLU A 117 25.24 -12.41 25.90
CA GLU A 117 24.56 -11.22 26.41
C GLU A 117 24.44 -10.12 25.35
N ALA A 118 25.51 -9.88 24.59
CA ALA A 118 25.50 -8.90 23.51
C ALA A 118 24.55 -9.31 22.38
N SER A 119 24.53 -10.60 22.00
CA SER A 119 23.61 -11.14 21.01
C SER A 119 22.16 -11.03 21.47
N HIS A 120 21.88 -11.34 22.75
CA HIS A 120 20.58 -11.22 23.39
C HIS A 120 20.10 -9.75 23.41
N SER A 121 20.98 -8.81 23.74
CA SER A 121 20.67 -7.38 23.70
C SER A 121 20.32 -6.91 22.27
N ARG A 122 21.10 -7.33 21.27
CA ARG A 122 20.85 -7.00 19.86
C ARG A 122 19.53 -7.60 19.35
N ILE A 123 19.24 -8.87 19.67
CA ILE A 123 17.99 -9.51 19.24
C ILE A 123 16.78 -8.90 19.96
N SER A 124 16.86 -8.68 21.27
CA SER A 124 15.81 -8.04 22.06
C SER A 124 15.47 -6.64 21.52
N LYS A 125 16.48 -5.83 21.18
CA LYS A 125 16.27 -4.53 20.54
C LYS A 125 15.54 -4.66 19.20
N ARG A 126 15.96 -5.59 18.34
CA ARG A 126 15.30 -5.82 17.04
C ARG A 126 13.86 -6.28 17.20
N VAL A 127 13.61 -7.25 18.09
CA VAL A 127 12.26 -7.73 18.40
C VAL A 127 11.39 -6.58 18.89
N LYS A 128 11.87 -5.78 19.85
CA LYS A 128 11.12 -4.62 20.37
C LYS A 128 10.74 -3.62 19.27
N MET A 129 11.69 -3.27 18.38
CA MET A 129 11.40 -2.37 17.26
C MET A 129 10.39 -2.98 16.28
N GLN A 130 10.56 -4.27 15.95
CA GLN A 130 9.64 -4.96 15.04
C GLN A 130 8.24 -5.05 15.63
N SER A 131 8.10 -5.43 16.91
CA SER A 131 6.81 -5.47 17.61
C SER A 131 6.13 -4.12 17.60
N HIS A 132 6.88 -3.04 17.85
CA HIS A 132 6.32 -1.69 17.79
C HIS A 132 5.86 -1.32 16.36
N GLY A 133 6.65 -1.65 15.34
CA GLY A 133 6.25 -1.44 13.95
C GLY A 133 5.00 -2.23 13.54
N CYS A 134 4.88 -3.49 13.98
CA CYS A 134 3.69 -4.31 13.75
C CYS A 134 2.44 -3.72 14.42
N LEU A 135 2.57 -3.22 15.66
CA LEU A 135 1.47 -2.58 16.37
C LEU A 135 1.00 -1.29 15.66
N GLN A 136 1.93 -0.44 15.21
CA GLN A 136 1.59 0.76 14.45
C GLN A 136 0.89 0.42 13.13
N LEU A 137 1.38 -0.59 12.41
CA LEU A 137 0.77 -1.02 11.16
C LEU A 137 -0.65 -1.56 11.37
N ALA A 138 -0.88 -2.32 12.44
CA ALA A 138 -2.21 -2.80 12.80
C ALA A 138 -3.17 -1.64 13.08
N GLU A 139 -2.74 -0.64 13.87
CA GLU A 139 -3.54 0.54 14.17
C GLU A 139 -3.89 1.35 12.91
N GLU A 140 -2.95 1.50 11.97
CA GLU A 140 -3.19 2.21 10.70
C GLU A 140 -4.15 1.45 9.79
N VAL A 141 -4.03 0.13 9.71
CA VAL A 141 -4.96 -0.72 8.95
C VAL A 141 -6.37 -0.64 9.54
N ASP A 142 -6.51 -0.67 10.86
CA ASP A 142 -7.82 -0.55 11.52
C ASP A 142 -8.47 0.81 11.22
N LYS A 143 -7.70 1.90 11.26
CA LYS A 143 -8.19 3.25 10.92
C LYS A 143 -8.66 3.35 9.46
N GLU A 144 -7.86 2.87 8.51
CA GLU A 144 -8.23 2.92 7.09
C GLU A 144 -9.38 1.97 6.77
N GLN A 145 -9.44 0.79 7.41
CA GLN A 145 -10.56 -0.13 7.30
C GLN A 145 -11.86 0.52 7.79
N GLN A 146 -11.84 1.18 8.95
CA GLN A 146 -13.00 1.90 9.47
C GLN A 146 -13.46 3.00 8.51
N LYS A 147 -12.52 3.80 7.99
CA LYS A 147 -12.80 4.86 7.02
C LYS A 147 -13.41 4.33 5.72
N ILE A 148 -12.96 3.17 5.24
CA ILE A 148 -13.55 2.51 4.07
C ILE A 148 -14.97 2.02 4.40
N ALA A 149 -15.17 1.41 5.56
CA ALA A 149 -16.48 0.94 6.01
C ALA A 149 -17.49 2.10 6.10
N ASP A 150 -17.09 3.24 6.67
CA ASP A 150 -17.93 4.43 6.79
C ASP A 150 -18.33 4.98 5.41
N LYS A 151 -17.38 5.04 4.46
CA LYS A 151 -17.66 5.48 3.07
C LYS A 151 -18.61 4.53 2.34
N ILE A 152 -18.50 3.22 2.58
CA ILE A 152 -19.41 2.23 1.99
C ILE A 152 -20.81 2.43 2.57
N ALA A 153 -20.93 2.60 3.89
CA ALA A 153 -22.21 2.84 4.55
C ALA A 153 -22.88 4.13 4.04
N GLU A 154 -22.13 5.23 3.94
CA GLU A 154 -22.61 6.50 3.37
C GLU A 154 -23.13 6.31 1.94
N ARG A 155 -22.35 5.66 1.07
CA ARG A 155 -22.75 5.42 -0.32
C ARG A 155 -23.95 4.49 -0.44
N ALA A 156 -24.06 3.49 0.42
CA ALA A 156 -25.20 2.58 0.45
C ALA A 156 -26.50 3.34 0.77
N GLU A 157 -26.49 4.22 1.78
CA GLU A 157 -27.65 5.04 2.12
C GLU A 157 -27.97 6.09 1.04
N LEU A 158 -26.96 6.66 0.38
CA LEU A 158 -27.15 7.54 -0.77
C LEU A 158 -27.89 6.83 -1.92
N VAL A 159 -27.45 5.62 -2.29
CA VAL A 159 -28.07 4.82 -3.35
C VAL A 159 -29.49 4.38 -2.97
N LYS A 160 -29.69 3.95 -1.73
CA LYS A 160 -31.02 3.59 -1.23
C LYS A 160 -31.98 4.77 -1.28
N THR A 161 -31.52 5.96 -0.94
CA THR A 161 -32.32 7.19 -0.99
C THR A 161 -32.61 7.61 -2.44
N SER A 162 -31.61 7.56 -3.33
CA SER A 162 -31.80 7.92 -4.74
C SER A 162 -32.72 6.94 -5.47
N TYR A 163 -32.60 5.64 -5.18
CA TYR A 163 -33.46 4.60 -5.73
C TYR A 163 -34.92 4.80 -5.31
N LYS A 164 -35.19 5.08 -4.02
CA LYS A 164 -36.55 5.40 -3.54
C LYS A 164 -37.15 6.60 -4.28
N LYS A 165 -36.38 7.67 -4.48
CA LYS A 165 -36.83 8.84 -5.24
C LYS A 165 -37.12 8.52 -6.70
N PHE A 166 -36.23 7.78 -7.35
CA PHE A 166 -36.40 7.34 -8.73
C PHE A 166 -37.69 6.52 -8.91
N VAL A 167 -37.93 5.54 -8.03
CA VAL A 167 -39.15 4.71 -8.08
C VAL A 167 -40.40 5.57 -7.92
N ALA A 168 -40.41 6.52 -6.98
CA ALA A 168 -41.54 7.43 -6.78
C ALA A 168 -41.79 8.33 -8.01
N GLU A 169 -40.72 8.83 -8.64
CA GLU A 169 -40.81 9.66 -9.84
C GLU A 169 -41.34 8.86 -11.04
N VAL A 170 -40.83 7.64 -11.25
CA VAL A 170 -41.33 6.74 -12.31
C VAL A 170 -42.80 6.42 -12.08
N GLN A 171 -43.20 6.09 -10.86
CA GLN A 171 -44.60 5.80 -10.53
C GLN A 171 -45.51 7.02 -10.78
N ALA A 172 -45.08 8.22 -10.37
CA ALA A 172 -45.83 9.45 -10.60
C ALA A 172 -45.94 9.78 -12.09
N SER A 173 -44.85 9.60 -12.85
CA SER A 173 -44.80 9.80 -14.30
C SER A 173 -45.74 8.84 -15.03
N THR A 174 -45.63 7.53 -14.76
CA THR A 174 -46.52 6.51 -15.33
C THR A 174 -47.98 6.77 -14.96
N SER A 175 -48.26 7.09 -13.69
CA SER A 175 -49.62 7.42 -13.26
C SER A 175 -50.18 8.63 -14.03
N ARG A 176 -49.38 9.67 -14.27
CA ARG A 176 -49.80 10.83 -15.06
C ARG A 176 -50.12 10.43 -16.50
N VAL A 177 -49.25 9.65 -17.14
CA VAL A 177 -49.47 9.19 -18.51
C VAL A 177 -50.78 8.40 -18.61
N CYS A 178 -50.99 7.43 -17.72
CA CYS A 178 -52.18 6.57 -17.76
C CYS A 178 -53.47 7.31 -17.39
N LYS A 179 -53.44 8.21 -16.40
CA LYS A 179 -54.67 8.86 -15.89
C LYS A 179 -55.03 10.16 -16.60
N VAL A 180 -54.05 10.85 -17.17
CA VAL A 180 -54.24 12.19 -17.75
C VAL A 180 -54.00 12.15 -19.25
N THR A 181 -52.78 11.83 -19.68
CA THR A 181 -52.37 11.98 -21.08
C THR A 181 -53.15 11.06 -22.01
N VAL A 182 -53.32 9.79 -21.65
CA VAL A 182 -54.07 8.83 -22.48
C VAL A 182 -55.55 9.24 -22.62
N PRO A 183 -56.32 9.49 -21.53
CA PRO A 183 -57.71 9.93 -21.66
C PRO A 183 -57.90 11.26 -22.40
N GLU A 184 -56.99 12.22 -22.21
CA GLU A 184 -57.04 13.49 -22.94
C GLU A 184 -56.84 13.29 -24.44
N MET A 185 -55.88 12.45 -24.85
CA MET A 185 -55.70 12.08 -26.25
C MET A 185 -56.93 11.37 -26.80
N THR A 186 -57.49 10.40 -26.06
CA THR A 186 -58.68 9.67 -26.50
C THR A 186 -59.86 10.63 -26.72
N LYS A 187 -60.15 11.51 -25.77
CA LYS A 187 -61.20 12.54 -25.91
C LYS A 187 -60.94 13.52 -27.05
N SER A 188 -59.68 13.85 -27.31
CA SER A 188 -59.30 14.70 -28.44
C SER A 188 -59.56 14.00 -29.77
N MET A 189 -59.19 12.71 -29.87
CA MET A 189 -59.39 11.88 -31.05
C MET A 189 -60.88 11.66 -31.35
N GLU A 190 -61.70 11.34 -30.33
CA GLU A 190 -63.16 11.21 -30.47
C GLU A 190 -63.79 12.48 -31.05
N ARG A 191 -63.43 13.65 -30.51
CA ARG A 191 -63.90 14.95 -31.05
C ARG A 191 -63.48 15.18 -32.49
N ALA A 192 -62.28 14.76 -32.88
CA ALA A 192 -61.83 14.87 -34.26
C ALA A 192 -62.64 13.97 -35.21
N ILE A 193 -62.95 12.73 -34.78
CA ILE A 193 -63.79 11.78 -35.52
C ILE A 193 -65.21 12.35 -35.70
N ASP A 194 -65.81 12.86 -34.64
CA ASP A 194 -67.17 13.42 -34.70
C ASP A 194 -67.24 14.68 -35.58
N GLY A 195 -66.19 15.50 -35.57
CA GLY A 195 -66.05 16.63 -36.48
C GLY A 195 -65.98 16.21 -37.96
N LEU A 196 -65.30 15.10 -38.26
CA LEU A 196 -65.26 14.54 -39.62
C LEU A 196 -66.64 14.00 -40.05
N ARG A 197 -67.30 13.23 -39.17
CA ARG A 197 -68.65 12.69 -39.42
C ARG A 197 -69.67 13.79 -39.69
N SER A 198 -69.67 14.84 -38.86
CA SER A 198 -70.57 15.98 -39.02
C SER A 198 -70.42 16.63 -40.40
N ARG A 199 -69.18 16.87 -40.85
CA ARG A 199 -68.91 17.43 -42.18
C ARG A 199 -69.35 16.50 -43.31
N TYR A 200 -69.10 15.21 -43.18
CA TYR A 200 -69.49 14.22 -44.18
C TYR A 200 -71.01 14.15 -44.35
N ILE A 201 -71.77 14.09 -43.25
CA ILE A 201 -73.24 14.04 -43.29
C ILE A 201 -73.83 15.32 -43.89
N SER A 202 -73.29 16.49 -43.56
CA SER A 202 -73.74 17.77 -44.14
C SER A 202 -73.43 17.93 -45.63
N ALA A 203 -72.55 17.10 -46.19
CA ALA A 203 -72.14 17.13 -47.59
C ALA A 203 -72.91 16.14 -48.48
N ILE A 204 -73.79 15.31 -47.91
CA ILE A 204 -74.66 14.39 -48.67
C ILE A 204 -75.93 15.18 -49.06
N PRO A 205 -76.22 15.40 -50.35
CA PRO A 205 -77.43 16.09 -50.78
C PRO A 205 -78.66 15.24 -50.42
N SER A 206 -79.68 15.85 -49.80
CA SER A 206 -80.97 15.20 -49.59
C SER A 206 -81.58 14.88 -50.96
N ALA A 207 -81.79 13.58 -51.22
CA ALA A 207 -82.58 13.10 -52.36
C ALA A 207 -84.08 13.21 -52.07
#